data_AF-U2D1P6-F1
#
_entry.id   AF-U2D1P6-F1
#
_cell.length_a   1.000
_cell.length_b   1.000
_cell.length_c   1.000
_cell.angle_alpha   90.00
_cell.angle_beta   90.00
_cell.angle_gamma   90.00
#
_symmetry.space_group_name_H-M   'P 1'
#
loop_
_entity.id
_entity.type
_entity.pdbx_description
1 polymer ?
#
loop_
_entity_poly.entity_id
_entity_poly.type
_entity_poly.pdbx_seq_one_letter_code
_entity_poly.pdbx_strand_id
1 'polypeptide(L)'
;MNKQQSINLAEYKYISSLIAQLLEVDIYTEEIITGYIENFGVDKFFNNIEMMDLPSEVIDKLENLQLILEALEEEKEINNLWDNGGVS
;
A
#
# COMPACT_ATOMS: atom_id res chain seq x y z
N MET A 1 -16.93 11.36 20.53
CA MET A 1 -15.76 10.48 20.28
C MET A 1 -16.22 9.38 19.35
N ASN A 2 -15.79 9.43 18.09
CA ASN A 2 -16.21 8.49 17.05
C ASN A 2 -15.57 7.12 17.29
N LYS A 3 -16.40 6.07 17.38
CA LYS A 3 -16.03 4.68 17.73
C LYS A 3 -15.32 3.91 16.60
N GLN A 4 -14.59 4.57 15.70
CA GLN A 4 -14.11 3.95 14.46
C GLN A 4 -12.61 4.15 14.18
N GLN A 5 -11.82 4.37 15.23
CA GLN A 5 -10.36 4.53 15.14
C GLN A 5 -9.59 3.57 16.07
N SER A 6 -10.19 2.45 16.47
CA SER A 6 -9.39 1.28 16.87
C SER A 6 -8.94 0.55 15.58
N ILE A 7 -8.32 1.30 14.68
CA ILE A 7 -7.82 0.75 13.43
C ILE A 7 -6.57 -0.07 13.77
N ASN A 8 -6.45 -1.17 13.06
CA ASN A 8 -5.66 -2.34 13.41
C ASN A 8 -4.15 -2.06 13.35
N LEU A 9 -3.59 -1.50 14.42
CA LEU A 9 -2.16 -1.20 14.55
C LEU A 9 -1.27 -2.42 14.25
N ALA A 10 -1.76 -3.62 14.56
CA ALA A 10 -1.05 -4.87 14.24
C ALA A 10 -1.05 -5.16 12.74
N GLU A 11 -2.18 -4.99 12.04
CA GLU A 11 -2.24 -5.09 10.57
C GLU A 11 -1.37 -4.02 9.90
N TYR A 12 -1.37 -2.79 10.41
CA TYR A 12 -0.56 -1.71 9.82
C TYR A 12 0.93 -1.99 9.92
N LYS A 13 1.39 -2.47 11.08
CA LYS A 13 2.77 -2.92 11.25
C LYS A 13 3.10 -4.11 10.36
N TYR A 14 2.16 -5.05 10.23
CA TYR A 14 2.34 -6.20 9.36
C TYR A 14 2.49 -5.79 7.88
N ILE A 15 1.61 -4.90 7.39
CA ILE A 15 1.68 -4.38 6.01
C ILE A 15 2.99 -3.61 5.79
N SER A 16 3.37 -2.75 6.75
CA SER A 16 4.63 -2.00 6.68
C SER A 16 5.84 -2.93 6.58
N SER A 17 5.83 -4.01 7.38
CA SER A 17 6.88 -5.02 7.36
C SER A 17 6.93 -5.80 6.03
N LEU A 18 5.78 -6.11 5.43
CA LEU A 18 5.73 -6.73 4.11
C LEU A 18 6.29 -5.82 3.02
N ILE A 19 5.93 -4.53 3.04
CA ILE A 19 6.48 -3.53 2.10
C ILE A 19 7.99 -3.43 2.29
N ALA A 20 8.47 -3.32 3.54
CA ALA A 20 9.88 -3.19 3.81
C ALA A 20 10.69 -4.41 3.33
N GLN A 21 10.17 -5.62 3.55
CA GLN A 21 10.76 -6.86 3.05
C GLN A 21 10.77 -6.92 1.52
N LEU A 22 9.67 -6.51 0.87
CA LEU A 22 9.57 -6.51 -0.59
C LEU A 22 10.54 -5.53 -1.25
N LEU A 23 10.74 -4.37 -0.64
CA LEU A 23 11.61 -3.32 -1.17
C LEU A 23 13.08 -3.47 -0.75
N GLU A 24 13.37 -4.44 0.13
CA GLU A 24 14.67 -4.71 0.73
C GLU A 24 15.27 -3.48 1.42
N VAL A 25 14.45 -2.75 2.19
CA VAL A 25 14.86 -1.52 2.87
C VAL A 25 15.26 -1.76 4.31
N ASP A 26 16.00 -0.80 4.88
CA ASP A 26 16.41 -0.85 6.28
C ASP A 26 15.27 -0.54 7.26
N ILE A 27 15.53 -0.82 8.54
CA ILE A 27 14.58 -0.60 9.64
C ILE A 27 14.16 0.87 9.78
N TYR A 28 15.04 1.81 9.43
CA TYR A 28 14.72 3.24 9.51
C TYR A 28 13.69 3.63 8.45
N THR A 29 13.85 3.12 7.24
CA THR A 29 12.91 3.28 6.14
C THR A 29 11.56 2.61 6.47
N GLU A 30 11.59 1.42 7.07
CA GLU A 30 10.37 0.73 7.56
C GLU A 30 9.62 1.57 8.60
N GLU A 31 10.31 2.23 9.53
CA GLU A 31 9.70 3.12 10.52
C GLU A 31 9.00 4.33 9.87
N ILE A 32 9.59 4.91 8.83
CA ILE A 32 8.98 6.02 8.08
C ILE A 32 7.70 5.53 7.37
N ILE A 33 7.77 4.40 6.66
CA ILE A 33 6.62 3.76 6.00
C ILE A 33 5.50 3.48 7.01
N THR A 34 5.87 2.90 8.16
CA THR A 34 4.93 2.61 9.26
C THR A 34 4.24 3.89 9.74
N GLY A 35 5.00 4.96 9.98
CA GLY A 35 4.46 6.25 10.37
C GLY A 35 3.48 6.83 9.35
N TYR A 36 3.74 6.68 8.05
CA TYR A 36 2.81 7.10 7.00
C TYR A 36 1.51 6.29 7.04
N ILE A 37 1.60 4.96 7.12
CA ILE A 37 0.41 4.09 7.19
C ILE A 37 -0.41 4.38 8.46
N GLU A 38 0.24 4.59 9.60
CA GLU A 38 -0.43 4.92 10.86
C GLU A 38 -1.15 6.28 10.81
N ASN A 39 -0.59 7.27 10.11
CA ASN A 39 -1.17 8.62 10.01
C ASN A 39 -2.29 8.74 8.96
N PHE A 40 -2.15 8.08 7.82
CA PHE A 40 -3.05 8.26 6.66
C PHE A 40 -3.97 7.06 6.40
N GLY A 41 -3.61 5.88 6.90
CA GLY A 41 -4.24 4.61 6.58
C GLY A 41 -3.71 4.00 5.28
N VAL A 42 -3.89 2.70 5.13
CA VAL A 42 -3.40 1.91 3.98
C VAL A 42 -3.99 2.41 2.67
N ASP A 43 -5.29 2.71 2.64
CA ASP A 43 -6.00 3.19 1.44
C ASP A 43 -5.44 4.50 0.88
N LYS A 44 -4.72 5.28 1.71
CA LYS A 44 -4.12 6.55 1.32
C LYS A 44 -2.60 6.52 1.29
N PHE A 45 -2.00 5.35 1.48
CA PHE A 45 -0.56 5.22 1.61
C PHE A 45 0.19 5.68 0.37
N PHE A 46 -0.30 5.33 -0.82
CA PHE A 46 0.29 5.72 -2.09
C PHE A 46 -0.06 7.16 -2.52
N ASN A 47 -0.81 7.92 -1.71
CA ASN A 47 -1.11 9.31 -2.03
C ASN A 47 0.07 10.21 -1.62
N ASN A 48 0.61 10.96 -2.58
CA ASN A 48 1.71 11.90 -2.39
C ASN A 48 2.99 11.22 -1.85
N ILE A 49 3.37 10.06 -2.40
CA ILE A 49 4.59 9.32 -2.02
C ILE A 49 5.81 10.23 -2.13
N GLU A 50 5.84 11.12 -3.11
CA GLU A 50 6.89 12.10 -3.34
C GLU A 50 7.11 13.08 -2.17
N MET A 51 6.16 13.17 -1.22
CA MET A 51 6.29 13.97 0.00
C MET A 51 6.91 13.19 1.16
N MET A 52 7.14 11.88 1.02
CA MET A 52 7.83 11.07 2.01
C MET A 52 9.31 11.43 2.06
N ASP A 53 9.86 11.59 3.26
CA ASP A 53 11.29 11.85 3.48
C ASP A 53 12.08 10.54 3.31
N LEU A 54 12.11 10.03 2.08
CA LEU A 54 12.71 8.75 1.70
C LEU A 54 13.73 8.95 0.57
N PRO A 55 14.72 8.06 0.45
CA PRO A 55 15.63 8.04 -0.70
C PRO A 55 14.84 7.90 -2.00
N SER A 56 15.29 8.56 -3.07
CA SER A 56 14.61 8.52 -4.38
C SER A 56 14.42 7.10 -4.91
N GLU A 57 15.39 6.20 -4.68
CA GLU A 57 15.27 4.79 -5.06
C GLU A 57 14.09 4.09 -4.36
N VAL A 58 13.82 4.43 -3.10
CA VAL A 58 12.70 3.88 -2.34
C VAL A 58 11.37 4.43 -2.86
N ILE A 59 11.34 5.73 -3.20
CA ILE A 59 10.19 6.38 -3.84
C ILE A 59 9.85 5.67 -5.15
N ASP A 60 10.82 5.50 -6.05
CA ASP A 60 10.64 4.81 -7.34
C ASP A 60 10.11 3.38 -7.15
N LYS A 61 10.61 2.66 -6.14
CA LYS A 61 10.16 1.31 -5.78
C LYS A 61 8.70 1.30 -5.30
N LEU A 62 8.29 2.29 -4.51
CA LEU A 62 6.92 2.44 -4.02
C LEU A 62 5.95 2.79 -5.15
N GLU A 63 6.35 3.68 -6.07
CA GLU A 63 5.56 4.00 -7.27
C GLU A 63 5.35 2.76 -8.15
N ASN A 64 6.41 1.98 -8.37
CA ASN A 64 6.31 0.72 -9.12
C ASN A 64 5.40 -0.30 -8.40
N LEU A 65 5.46 -0.38 -7.07
CA LEU A 65 4.57 -1.23 -6.29
C LEU A 65 3.10 -0.81 -6.46
N GLN A 66 2.80 0.49 -6.45
CA GLN A 66 1.46 1.00 -6.70
C GLN A 66 0.95 0.53 -8.07
N LEU A 67 1.75 0.71 -9.14
CA LEU A 67 1.37 0.31 -10.50
C LEU A 67 1.09 -1.20 -10.60
N ILE A 68 1.87 -2.02 -9.91
CA ILE A 68 1.65 -3.48 -9.86
C ILE A 68 0.33 -3.81 -9.16
N LEU A 69 0.04 -3.16 -8.03
CA LEU A 69 -1.21 -3.39 -7.29
C LEU A 69 -2.44 -2.96 -8.10
N GLU A 70 -2.36 -1.81 -8.78
CA GLU A 70 -3.41 -1.32 -9.68
C GLU A 70 -3.66 -2.30 -10.83
N ALA A 71 -2.59 -2.79 -11.49
CA ALA A 71 -2.72 -3.79 -12.56
C ALA A 71 -3.35 -5.11 -12.08
N LEU A 72 -3.01 -5.57 -10.87
CA LEU A 72 -3.60 -6.78 -10.27
C LEU A 72 -5.08 -6.58 -9.91
N GLU A 73 -5.47 -5.39 -9.49
CA GLU A 73 -6.87 -5.06 -9.22
C GLU A 73 -7.69 -5.02 -10.52
N GLU A 74 -7.18 -4.38 -11.58
CA GLU A 74 -7.79 -4.40 -12.91
C GLU A 74 -7.97 -5.82 -13.44
N GLU A 75 -6.95 -6.68 -13.31
CA GLU A 75 -7.03 -8.08 -13.73
C GLU A 75 -8.13 -8.83 -12.97
N LYS A 76 -8.24 -8.61 -11.65
CA LYS A 76 -9.29 -9.20 -10.82
C LYS A 76 -10.67 -8.73 -11.27
N GLU A 77 -10.85 -7.46 -11.60
CA GLU A 77 -12.11 -6.94 -12.13
C GLU A 77 -12.48 -7.58 -13.46
N ILE A 78 -11.53 -7.70 -14.39
CA ILE A 78 -11.73 -8.37 -15.68
C ILE A 78 -12.14 -9.82 -15.46
N ASN A 79 -11.42 -10.57 -14.62
CA ASN A 79 -11.75 -11.98 -14.35
C ASN A 79 -13.16 -12.13 -13.75
N ASN A 80 -13.55 -11.24 -12.84
CA ASN A 80 -14.90 -11.22 -12.27
C ASN A 80 -15.98 -10.92 -13.32
N LEU A 81 -15.70 -10.10 -14.33
CA LEU A 81 -16.64 -9.83 -15.44
C LEU A 81 -16.83 -11.07 -16.34
N TRP A 82 -15.79 -11.89 -16.50
CA TRP A 82 -15.83 -13.08 -17.34
C TRP A 82 -16.48 -14.27 -16.61
N ASP A 83 -16.25 -14.39 -15.30
CA ASP A 83 -16.84 -15.44 -14.45
C ASP A 83 -18.35 -15.26 -14.23
N ASN A 84 -18.86 -14.02 -14.28
CA ASN A 84 -20.29 -13.73 -14.11
C ASN A 84 -21.13 -13.86 -15.41
N GLY A 85 -20.55 -14.43 -16.47
CA GLY A 85 -21.22 -14.60 -17.75
C GLY A 85 -21.23 -13.30 -18.53
N GLY A 86 -20.26 -13.15 -19.44
CA GLY A 86 -20.15 -12.00 -20.33
C GLY A 86 -21.50 -11.60 -20.95
N VAL A 87 -21.71 -10.28 -20.95
CA VAL A 87 -22.69 -9.49 -21.70
C VAL A 87 -23.54 -10.30 -22.69
N SER A 88 -24.82 -10.46 -22.33
CA SER A 88 -25.90 -10.90 -23.23
C SER A 88 -25.99 -10.06 -24.50
#